data_AF-A0A959T6G1-F1
#
_entry.id   AF-A0A959T6G1-F1
#
_cell.length_a   1.000
_cell.length_b   1.000
_cell.length_c   1.000
_cell.angle_alpha   90.00
_cell.angle_beta   90.00
_cell.angle_gamma   90.00
#
_symmetry.space_group_name_H-M   'P 1'
#
loop_
_entity.id
_entity.type
_entity.pdbx_description
1 polymer ?
#
loop_
_entity_poly.entity_id
_entity_poly.type
_entity_poly.pdbx_seq_one_letter_code
_entity_poly.pdbx_strand_id
1 'polypeptide(L)'
;TQILNRFEQELEDYKLNKDILDLSREEQRYFQELVKYDNDRRKYELMLGSLDDLEDYVLNVGEEKLLPPSLYLLEGDDFQRQTLNQLYDMQMQRNRMLFDAKEEIESVQQLDEVIRLTKGNLLLYIRNTRTALNQKIEDVEGQIRDYEGLIRNVPRTQRDILNIERKVQVNEKLYLFLLEKRANTVIARAGIIPQTKVIEKARGLGVVRPDKLKILYGFIVGGLMVSLVIVFVRVMFYDRIENADQLKEVTHLPVFGEIIASEKAEENYVVVDSDPKAAITESFRTVRTNLEYLPETEHGKVVLVTSYRPNEGKTFCSVNLSAILAKAGKRVLLLELDLHKPKVGKGLN
;
A
#
# COMPACT_ATOMS: atom_id res chain seq x y z
N THR A 1 16.44 -47.92 -20.78
CA THR A 1 17.66 -48.51 -21.37
C THR A 1 18.10 -49.75 -20.62
N GLN A 2 18.47 -49.73 -19.34
CA GLN A 2 18.97 -50.94 -18.65
C GLN A 2 18.00 -52.16 -18.68
N ILE A 3 16.69 -51.94 -18.56
CA ILE A 3 15.69 -53.01 -18.59
C ILE A 3 15.51 -53.59 -20.01
N LEU A 4 15.47 -52.75 -21.04
CA LEU A 4 15.34 -53.19 -22.43
C LEU A 4 16.58 -53.97 -22.87
N ASN A 5 17.78 -53.43 -22.59
CA ASN A 5 19.05 -54.10 -22.89
C ASN A 5 19.16 -55.47 -22.21
N ARG A 6 18.61 -55.63 -21.00
CA ARG A 6 18.57 -56.92 -20.30
C ARG A 6 17.70 -57.94 -21.04
N PHE A 7 16.52 -57.55 -21.51
CA PHE A 7 15.64 -58.46 -22.25
C PHE A 7 16.15 -58.77 -23.66
N GLU A 8 16.82 -57.83 -24.31
CA GLU A 8 17.51 -58.06 -25.59
C GLU A 8 18.67 -59.04 -25.43
N GLN A 9 19.51 -58.88 -24.39
CA GLN A 9 20.57 -59.83 -24.05
C GLN A 9 20.01 -61.22 -23.71
N GLU A 10 18.93 -61.28 -22.92
CA GLU A 10 18.26 -62.54 -22.58
C GLU A 10 17.71 -63.25 -23.84
N LEU A 11 17.19 -62.49 -24.81
CA LEU A 11 16.73 -63.02 -26.10
C LEU A 11 17.89 -63.52 -26.97
N GLU A 12 19.00 -62.77 -27.01
CA GLU A 12 20.20 -63.11 -27.78
C GLU A 12 20.88 -64.38 -27.23
N ASP A 13 21.08 -64.45 -25.91
CA ASP A 13 21.64 -65.62 -25.22
C ASP A 13 20.77 -66.87 -25.41
N TYR A 14 19.44 -66.72 -25.45
CA TYR A 14 18.53 -67.84 -25.72
C TYR A 14 18.59 -68.31 -27.17
N LYS A 15 18.69 -67.39 -28.15
CA LYS A 15 18.81 -67.70 -29.58
C LYS A 15 20.16 -68.34 -29.95
N LEU A 16 21.24 -68.00 -29.24
CA LEU A 16 22.55 -68.62 -29.43
C LEU A 16 22.62 -70.07 -28.91
N ASN A 17 21.82 -70.41 -27.90
CA ASN A 17 21.86 -71.72 -27.23
C ASN A 17 20.79 -72.72 -27.72
N LYS A 18 19.86 -72.32 -28.60
CA LYS A 18 18.71 -73.12 -29.05
C LYS A 18 18.42 -72.92 -30.55
N ASP A 19 17.87 -73.96 -31.19
CA ASP A 19 17.55 -73.96 -32.62
C ASP A 19 16.61 -72.83 -33.06
N ILE A 20 16.67 -72.51 -34.37
CA ILE A 20 15.91 -71.46 -35.04
C ILE A 20 14.39 -71.64 -34.82
N LEU A 21 13.72 -70.54 -34.48
CA LEU A 21 12.28 -70.45 -34.30
C LEU A 21 11.57 -70.65 -35.66
N ASP A 22 10.91 -71.79 -35.85
CA ASP A 22 10.07 -72.07 -37.02
C ASP A 22 8.60 -72.14 -36.57
N LEU A 23 7.86 -71.05 -36.79
CA LEU A 23 6.44 -70.93 -36.45
C LEU A 23 5.60 -71.10 -37.71
N SER A 24 4.47 -71.77 -37.58
CA SER A 24 3.44 -71.75 -38.61
C SER A 24 2.86 -70.34 -38.77
N ARG A 25 2.25 -70.08 -39.94
CA ARG A 25 1.57 -68.81 -40.22
C ARG A 25 0.46 -68.49 -39.20
N GLU A 26 -0.21 -69.51 -38.67
CA GLU A 26 -1.27 -69.35 -37.67
C GLU A 26 -0.70 -68.97 -36.32
N GLU A 27 0.37 -69.64 -35.86
CA GLU A 27 1.06 -69.33 -34.61
C GLU A 27 1.67 -67.92 -34.63
N GLN A 28 2.25 -67.52 -35.77
CA GLN A 28 2.76 -66.16 -35.95
C GLN A 28 1.64 -65.11 -35.85
N ARG A 29 0.48 -65.39 -36.43
CA ARG A 29 -0.70 -64.51 -36.33
C ARG A 29 -1.20 -64.41 -34.89
N TYR A 30 -1.33 -65.53 -34.19
CA TYR A 30 -1.75 -65.54 -32.78
C TYR A 30 -0.76 -64.78 -31.89
N PHE A 31 0.54 -64.94 -32.14
CA PHE A 31 1.57 -64.20 -31.44
C PHE A 31 1.47 -62.68 -31.68
N GLN A 32 1.21 -62.25 -32.91
CA GLN A 32 1.03 -60.83 -33.23
C GLN A 32 -0.19 -60.22 -32.53
N GLU A 33 -1.34 -60.92 -32.53
CA GLU A 33 -2.51 -60.46 -31.78
C GLU A 33 -2.24 -60.46 -30.27
N LEU A 34 -1.55 -61.47 -29.73
CA LEU A 34 -1.14 -61.49 -28.33
C LEU A 34 -0.28 -60.28 -27.96
N VAL A 35 0.72 -59.95 -28.77
CA VAL A 35 1.56 -58.76 -28.58
C VAL A 35 0.72 -57.49 -28.65
N LYS A 36 -0.23 -57.39 -29.58
CA LYS A 36 -1.12 -56.24 -29.71
C LYS A 36 -2.00 -56.05 -28.47
N TYR A 37 -2.66 -57.10 -27.99
CA TYR A 37 -3.47 -57.03 -26.77
C TYR A 37 -2.62 -56.73 -25.53
N ASP A 38 -1.40 -57.27 -25.42
CA ASP A 38 -0.50 -56.94 -24.32
C ASP A 38 -0.05 -55.47 -24.35
N ASN A 39 0.16 -54.90 -25.56
CA ASN A 39 0.40 -53.47 -25.73
C ASN A 39 -0.81 -52.63 -25.31
N ASP A 40 -2.02 -53.03 -25.70
CA ASP A 40 -3.26 -52.34 -25.32
C ASP A 40 -3.46 -52.37 -23.79
N ARG A 41 -3.18 -53.51 -23.14
CA ARG A 41 -3.22 -53.62 -21.67
C ARG A 41 -2.28 -52.61 -21.02
N ARG A 42 -1.01 -52.58 -21.45
CA ARG A 42 0.00 -51.65 -20.93
C ARG A 42 -0.37 -50.19 -21.17
N LYS A 43 -0.99 -49.89 -22.32
CA LYS A 43 -1.51 -48.55 -22.62
C LYS A 43 -2.62 -48.17 -21.62
N TYR A 44 -3.59 -49.05 -21.36
CA TYR A 44 -4.66 -48.77 -20.41
C TYR A 44 -4.15 -48.66 -18.96
N GLU A 45 -3.18 -49.48 -18.55
CA GLU A 45 -2.50 -49.37 -17.24
C GLU A 45 -1.83 -47.99 -17.07
N LEU A 46 -1.16 -47.47 -18.10
CA LEU A 46 -0.58 -46.13 -18.07
C LEU A 46 -1.65 -45.03 -17.97
N MET A 47 -2.74 -45.17 -18.74
CA MET A 47 -3.85 -44.22 -18.70
C MET A 47 -4.48 -44.20 -17.30
N LEU A 48 -4.59 -45.36 -16.64
CA LEU A 48 -5.05 -45.49 -15.27
C LEU A 48 -4.12 -44.75 -14.29
N GLY A 49 -2.81 -44.97 -14.37
CA GLY A 49 -1.84 -44.24 -13.55
C GLY A 49 -1.91 -42.72 -13.76
N SER A 50 -2.11 -42.26 -14.99
CA SER A 50 -2.27 -40.83 -15.26
C SER A 50 -3.56 -40.23 -14.68
N LEU A 51 -4.61 -41.04 -14.50
CA LEU A 51 -5.84 -40.61 -13.81
C LEU A 51 -5.63 -40.49 -12.31
N ASP A 52 -4.81 -41.36 -11.71
CA ASP A 52 -4.45 -41.26 -10.30
C ASP A 52 -3.62 -39.99 -10.03
N ASP A 53 -2.67 -39.71 -10.91
CA ASP A 53 -1.89 -38.47 -10.90
C ASP A 53 -2.80 -37.23 -11.05
N LEU A 54 -3.85 -37.31 -11.90
CA LEU A 54 -4.81 -36.23 -12.08
C LEU A 54 -5.75 -36.06 -10.88
N GLU A 55 -6.19 -37.16 -10.26
CA GLU A 55 -6.99 -37.12 -9.04
C GLU A 55 -6.20 -36.47 -7.90
N ASP A 56 -4.94 -36.86 -7.73
CA ASP A 56 -4.02 -36.24 -6.77
C ASP A 56 -3.86 -34.74 -7.06
N TYR A 57 -3.70 -34.36 -8.33
CA TYR A 57 -3.65 -32.95 -8.73
C TYR A 57 -4.91 -32.18 -8.32
N VAL A 58 -6.11 -32.75 -8.55
CA VAL A 58 -7.38 -32.07 -8.23
C VAL A 58 -7.60 -31.94 -6.71
N LEU A 59 -7.22 -32.97 -5.96
CA LEU A 59 -7.42 -33.06 -4.51
C LEU A 59 -6.36 -32.32 -3.68
N ASN A 60 -5.08 -32.45 -4.04
CA ASN A 60 -3.94 -32.08 -3.19
C ASN A 60 -3.15 -30.86 -3.66
N VAL A 61 -3.45 -30.27 -4.82
CA VAL A 61 -2.78 -29.03 -5.23
C VAL A 61 -3.28 -27.85 -4.40
N GLY A 62 -2.44 -27.47 -3.43
CA GLY A 62 -2.41 -26.16 -2.81
C GLY A 62 -1.96 -25.08 -3.81
N GLU A 63 -2.29 -23.84 -3.48
CA GLU A 63 -2.38 -22.65 -4.34
C GLU A 63 -1.11 -22.25 -5.15
N GLU A 64 0.01 -22.96 -4.99
CA GLU A 64 1.33 -22.55 -5.51
C GLU A 64 1.96 -23.46 -6.59
N LYS A 65 1.41 -24.65 -6.89
CA LYS A 65 2.00 -25.56 -7.89
C LYS A 65 1.06 -25.86 -9.05
N LEU A 66 0.91 -24.88 -9.95
CA LEU A 66 0.21 -25.05 -11.22
C LEU A 66 1.10 -25.85 -12.20
N LEU A 67 0.91 -27.16 -12.23
CA LEU A 67 1.50 -28.00 -13.27
C LEU A 67 0.76 -27.80 -14.61
N PRO A 68 1.44 -27.91 -15.76
CA PRO A 68 0.79 -27.79 -17.06
C PRO A 68 -0.31 -28.84 -17.25
N PRO A 69 -1.51 -28.47 -17.75
CA PRO A 69 -2.61 -29.40 -18.02
C PRO A 69 -2.17 -30.64 -18.83
N SER A 70 -1.24 -30.44 -19.77
CA SER A 70 -0.73 -31.46 -20.68
C SER A 70 -0.10 -32.70 -20.03
N LEU A 71 0.32 -32.62 -18.77
CA LEU A 71 0.90 -33.76 -18.07
C LEU A 71 -0.15 -34.85 -17.79
N TYR A 72 -1.41 -34.45 -17.63
CA TYR A 72 -2.51 -35.30 -17.19
C TYR A 72 -3.52 -35.62 -18.30
N LEU A 73 -3.28 -35.14 -19.54
CA LEU A 73 -4.20 -35.33 -20.66
C LEU A 73 -4.09 -36.72 -21.24
N LEU A 74 -5.21 -37.45 -21.17
CA LEU A 74 -5.46 -38.63 -21.97
C LEU A 74 -5.66 -38.20 -23.43
N GLU A 75 -5.10 -38.97 -24.37
CA GLU A 75 -5.29 -38.70 -25.80
C GLU A 75 -6.75 -38.96 -26.21
N GLY A 76 -7.34 -38.01 -26.92
CA GLY A 76 -8.66 -38.16 -27.53
C GLY A 76 -9.86 -37.80 -26.65
N ASP A 77 -9.65 -37.29 -25.43
CA ASP A 77 -10.76 -36.83 -24.57
C ASP A 77 -10.87 -35.31 -24.52
N ASP A 78 -11.78 -34.76 -25.31
CA ASP A 78 -12.00 -33.31 -25.40
C ASP A 78 -12.67 -32.73 -24.15
N PHE A 79 -13.47 -33.53 -23.43
CA PHE A 79 -14.11 -33.09 -22.20
C PHE A 79 -13.08 -32.87 -21.10
N GLN A 80 -12.20 -33.86 -20.87
CA GLN A 80 -11.12 -33.77 -19.89
C GLN A 80 -10.24 -32.54 -20.18
N ARG A 81 -9.86 -32.35 -21.45
CA ARG A 81 -9.04 -31.21 -21.89
C ARG A 81 -9.72 -29.87 -21.62
N GLN A 82 -10.98 -29.73 -22.00
CA GLN A 82 -11.72 -28.50 -21.83
C GLN A 82 -11.92 -28.17 -20.34
N THR A 83 -12.35 -29.14 -19.54
CA THR A 83 -12.58 -28.94 -18.11
C THR A 83 -11.29 -28.64 -17.35
N LEU A 84 -10.16 -29.28 -17.71
CA LEU A 84 -8.87 -29.03 -17.07
C LEU A 84 -8.33 -27.63 -17.41
N ASN A 85 -8.48 -27.18 -18.65
CA ASN A 85 -8.14 -25.80 -19.04
C ASN A 85 -9.03 -24.78 -18.33
N GLN A 86 -10.34 -25.01 -18.27
CA GLN A 86 -11.27 -24.15 -17.53
C GLN A 86 -10.89 -24.06 -16.06
N LEU A 87 -10.57 -25.19 -15.42
CA LEU A 87 -10.12 -25.23 -14.03
C LEU A 87 -8.85 -24.42 -13.83
N TYR A 88 -7.86 -24.58 -14.72
CA TYR A 88 -6.62 -23.82 -14.70
C TYR A 88 -6.86 -22.31 -14.85
N ASP A 89 -7.71 -21.90 -15.80
CA ASP A 89 -8.03 -20.50 -16.03
C ASP A 89 -8.74 -19.86 -14.84
N MET A 90 -9.68 -20.58 -14.21
CA MET A 90 -10.37 -20.13 -13.00
C MET A 90 -9.41 -20.00 -11.81
N GLN A 91 -8.48 -20.95 -11.65
CA GLN A 91 -7.43 -20.86 -10.61
C GLN A 91 -6.52 -19.64 -10.83
N MET A 92 -6.11 -19.39 -12.08
CA MET A 92 -5.32 -18.21 -12.42
C MET A 92 -6.09 -16.91 -12.17
N GLN A 93 -7.38 -16.87 -12.52
CA GLN A 93 -8.25 -15.72 -12.25
C GLN A 93 -8.38 -15.47 -10.75
N ARG A 94 -8.60 -16.52 -9.96
CA ARG A 94 -8.67 -16.45 -8.50
C ARG A 94 -7.38 -15.89 -7.91
N ASN A 95 -6.23 -16.41 -8.32
CA ASN A 95 -4.93 -15.96 -7.82
C ASN A 95 -4.67 -14.48 -8.14
N ARG A 96 -5.14 -13.98 -9.31
CA ARG A 96 -5.07 -12.54 -9.64
C ARG A 96 -5.97 -11.71 -8.73
N MET A 97 -7.21 -12.15 -8.49
CA MET A 97 -8.14 -11.45 -7.60
C MET A 97 -7.61 -11.35 -6.16
N LEU A 98 -6.97 -12.42 -5.67
CA LEU A 98 -6.34 -12.44 -4.34
C LEU A 98 -5.07 -11.58 -4.27
N PHE A 99 -4.38 -11.36 -5.39
CA PHE A 99 -3.22 -10.48 -5.43
C PHE A 99 -3.61 -9.00 -5.36
N ASP A 100 -4.72 -8.63 -6.00
CA ASP A 100 -5.18 -7.23 -6.10
C ASP A 100 -6.07 -6.78 -4.93
N ALA A 101 -6.64 -7.71 -4.14
CA ALA A 101 -7.60 -7.42 -3.09
C ALA A 101 -7.18 -7.94 -1.72
N LYS A 102 -7.38 -7.11 -0.68
CA LYS A 102 -7.47 -7.62 0.70
C LYS A 102 -8.62 -8.64 0.74
N GLU A 103 -8.32 -9.82 1.26
CA GLU A 103 -9.22 -10.95 1.44
C GLU A 103 -10.64 -10.51 1.84
N GLU A 104 -11.68 -11.13 1.25
CA GLU A 104 -13.14 -10.89 1.43
C GLU A 104 -13.89 -10.10 0.32
N ILE A 105 -13.66 -10.42 -0.96
CA ILE A 105 -14.58 -10.00 -2.04
C ILE A 105 -15.56 -11.14 -2.34
N GLU A 106 -16.86 -10.84 -2.37
CA GLU A 106 -17.95 -11.76 -2.75
C GLU A 106 -17.69 -12.49 -4.08
N SER A 107 -17.04 -11.82 -5.05
CA SER A 107 -16.67 -12.41 -6.33
C SER A 107 -15.65 -13.55 -6.22
N VAL A 108 -14.77 -13.52 -5.21
CA VAL A 108 -13.81 -14.62 -4.96
C VAL A 108 -14.56 -15.83 -4.40
N GLN A 109 -15.52 -15.61 -3.50
CA GLN A 109 -16.36 -16.69 -2.96
C GLN A 109 -17.22 -17.35 -4.05
N GLN A 110 -17.79 -16.56 -4.97
CA GLN A 110 -18.51 -17.08 -6.14
C GLN A 110 -17.59 -17.91 -7.04
N LEU A 111 -16.36 -17.46 -7.27
CA LEU A 111 -15.38 -18.20 -8.06
C LEU A 111 -14.92 -19.49 -7.38
N ASP A 112 -14.75 -19.47 -6.06
CA ASP A 112 -14.43 -20.65 -5.24
C ASP A 112 -15.51 -21.72 -5.33
N GLU A 113 -16.78 -21.31 -5.32
CA GLU A 113 -17.92 -22.21 -5.51
C GLU A 113 -17.86 -22.89 -6.89
N VAL A 114 -17.62 -22.12 -7.95
CA VAL A 114 -17.52 -22.65 -9.32
C VAL A 114 -16.31 -23.58 -9.47
N ILE A 115 -15.17 -23.24 -8.87
CA ILE A 115 -13.98 -24.11 -8.83
C ILE A 115 -14.32 -25.42 -8.12
N ARG A 116 -15.00 -25.36 -6.96
CA ARG A 116 -15.40 -26.56 -6.20
C ARG A 116 -16.31 -27.48 -7.01
N LEU A 117 -17.34 -26.92 -7.66
CA LEU A 117 -18.25 -27.66 -8.52
C LEU A 117 -17.51 -28.29 -9.71
N THR A 118 -16.60 -27.55 -10.33
CA THR A 118 -15.79 -28.04 -11.46
C THR A 118 -14.87 -29.18 -11.04
N LYS A 119 -14.20 -29.06 -9.89
CA LYS A 119 -13.41 -30.14 -9.29
C LYS A 119 -14.28 -31.37 -9.02
N GLY A 120 -15.48 -31.19 -8.46
CA GLY A 120 -16.42 -32.29 -8.22
C GLY A 120 -16.83 -33.03 -9.49
N ASN A 121 -17.15 -32.29 -10.56
CA ASN A 121 -17.49 -32.86 -11.87
C ASN A 121 -16.29 -33.61 -12.49
N LEU A 122 -15.08 -33.04 -12.37
CA LEU A 122 -13.86 -33.67 -12.87
C LEU A 122 -13.54 -34.96 -12.11
N LEU A 123 -13.70 -34.99 -10.78
CA LEU A 123 -13.53 -36.20 -9.96
C LEU A 123 -14.55 -37.29 -10.31
N LEU A 124 -15.80 -36.92 -10.57
CA LEU A 124 -16.82 -37.87 -11.03
C LEU A 124 -16.45 -38.45 -12.41
N TYR A 125 -16.00 -37.60 -13.32
CA TYR A 125 -15.50 -38.04 -14.62
C TYR A 125 -14.30 -38.99 -14.48
N ILE A 126 -13.29 -38.64 -13.66
CA ILE A 126 -12.11 -39.48 -13.39
C ILE A 126 -12.54 -40.86 -12.87
N ARG A 127 -13.48 -40.90 -11.91
CA ARG A 127 -14.01 -42.16 -11.37
C ARG A 127 -14.69 -43.00 -12.45
N ASN A 128 -15.54 -42.41 -13.29
CA ASN A 128 -16.23 -43.12 -14.35
C ASN A 128 -15.26 -43.65 -15.41
N THR A 129 -14.28 -42.85 -15.80
CA THR A 129 -13.23 -43.24 -16.76
C THR A 129 -12.33 -44.34 -16.18
N ARG A 130 -12.00 -44.27 -14.89
CA ARG A 130 -11.28 -45.33 -14.17
C ARG A 130 -12.03 -46.66 -14.25
N THR A 131 -13.32 -46.67 -13.95
CA THR A 131 -14.15 -47.89 -14.07
C THR A 131 -14.16 -48.42 -15.50
N ALA A 132 -14.30 -47.54 -16.50
CA ALA A 132 -14.29 -47.93 -17.91
C ALA A 132 -12.92 -48.49 -18.36
N LEU A 133 -11.81 -47.92 -17.89
CA LEU A 133 -10.46 -48.44 -18.20
C LEU A 133 -10.20 -49.78 -17.53
N ASN A 134 -10.63 -49.98 -16.29
CA ASN A 134 -10.52 -51.27 -15.62
C ASN A 134 -11.31 -52.37 -16.36
N GLN A 135 -12.52 -52.06 -16.84
CA GLN A 135 -13.28 -52.99 -17.68
C GLN A 135 -12.51 -53.35 -18.97
N LYS A 136 -11.92 -52.35 -19.63
CA LYS A 136 -11.10 -52.60 -20.83
C LYS A 136 -9.86 -53.45 -20.55
N ILE A 137 -9.21 -53.24 -19.40
CA ILE A 137 -8.08 -54.07 -18.96
C ILE A 137 -8.55 -55.51 -18.78
N GLU A 138 -9.67 -55.72 -18.08
CA GLU A 138 -10.25 -57.07 -17.87
C GLU A 138 -10.61 -57.76 -19.20
N ASP A 139 -11.23 -57.03 -20.13
CA ASP A 139 -11.58 -57.54 -21.46
C ASP A 139 -10.33 -57.96 -22.25
N VAL A 140 -9.29 -57.12 -22.26
CA VAL A 140 -8.01 -57.38 -22.94
C VAL A 140 -7.25 -58.52 -22.26
N GLU A 141 -7.26 -58.61 -20.94
CA GLU A 141 -6.68 -59.76 -20.22
C GLU A 141 -7.40 -61.06 -20.57
N GLY A 142 -8.73 -61.01 -20.78
CA GLY A 142 -9.48 -62.12 -21.35
C GLY A 142 -8.94 -62.56 -22.71
N GLN A 143 -8.77 -61.62 -23.64
CA GLN A 143 -8.18 -61.89 -24.95
C GLN A 143 -6.76 -62.47 -24.85
N ILE A 144 -5.92 -61.91 -23.96
CA ILE A 144 -4.57 -62.42 -23.72
C ILE A 144 -4.62 -63.88 -23.28
N ARG A 145 -5.49 -64.24 -22.32
CA ARG A 145 -5.66 -65.63 -21.86
C ARG A 145 -6.13 -66.56 -22.98
N ASP A 146 -7.03 -66.11 -23.85
CA ASP A 146 -7.51 -66.90 -24.98
C ASP A 146 -6.39 -67.19 -25.98
N TYR A 147 -5.61 -66.16 -26.38
CA TYR A 147 -4.48 -66.33 -27.31
C TYR A 147 -3.30 -67.09 -26.67
N GLU A 148 -3.05 -66.94 -25.37
CA GLU A 148 -2.09 -67.79 -24.65
C GLU A 148 -2.51 -69.27 -24.66
N GLY A 149 -3.83 -69.53 -24.59
CA GLY A 149 -4.41 -70.86 -24.76
C GLY A 149 -4.16 -71.44 -26.15
N LEU A 150 -4.32 -70.63 -27.21
CA LEU A 150 -4.08 -71.04 -28.60
C LEU A 150 -2.60 -71.35 -28.87
N ILE A 151 -1.68 -70.62 -28.23
CA ILE A 151 -0.22 -70.82 -28.37
C ILE A 151 0.29 -71.96 -27.47
N ARG A 152 -0.57 -72.56 -26.63
CA ARG A 152 -0.18 -73.62 -25.68
C ARG A 152 0.41 -74.88 -26.35
N ASN A 153 0.04 -75.15 -27.60
CA ASN A 153 0.49 -76.29 -28.39
C ASN A 153 1.92 -76.12 -28.95
N VAL A 154 2.46 -74.90 -28.92
CA VAL A 154 3.85 -74.61 -29.30
C VAL A 154 4.81 -75.29 -28.30
N PRO A 155 5.92 -75.90 -28.75
CA PRO A 155 6.95 -76.46 -27.88
C PRO A 155 7.40 -75.49 -26.77
N ARG A 156 7.73 -76.00 -25.57
CA ARG A 156 8.12 -75.15 -24.42
C ARG A 156 9.26 -74.19 -24.75
N THR A 157 10.32 -74.68 -25.39
CA THR A 157 11.48 -73.87 -25.78
C THR A 157 11.10 -72.71 -26.72
N GLN A 158 10.22 -72.94 -27.68
CA GLN A 158 9.74 -71.90 -28.60
C GLN A 158 8.79 -70.91 -27.89
N ARG A 159 7.94 -71.37 -26.97
CA ARG A 159 7.10 -70.48 -26.15
C ARG A 159 7.92 -69.57 -25.23
N ASP A 160 9.00 -70.09 -24.66
CA ASP A 160 9.89 -69.29 -23.81
C ASP A 160 10.52 -68.15 -24.61
N ILE A 161 10.99 -68.45 -25.84
CA ILE A 161 11.49 -67.43 -26.78
C ILE A 161 10.39 -66.41 -27.12
N LEU A 162 9.18 -66.87 -27.48
CA LEU A 162 8.05 -65.98 -27.78
C LEU A 162 7.67 -65.10 -26.59
N ASN A 163 7.74 -65.61 -25.36
CA ASN A 163 7.48 -64.83 -24.17
C ASN A 163 8.51 -63.71 -23.95
N ILE A 164 9.80 -64.00 -24.19
CA ILE A 164 10.86 -62.99 -24.12
C ILE A 164 10.67 -61.98 -25.26
N GLU A 165 10.38 -62.44 -26.48
CA GLU A 165 10.14 -61.57 -27.63
C GLU A 165 8.92 -60.66 -27.42
N ARG A 166 7.82 -61.17 -26.86
CA ARG A 166 6.66 -60.38 -26.44
C ARG A 166 7.08 -59.28 -25.46
N LYS A 167 7.85 -59.61 -24.42
CA LYS A 167 8.32 -58.64 -23.43
C LYS A 167 9.21 -57.57 -24.07
N VAL A 168 10.09 -57.94 -25.00
CA VAL A 168 10.94 -56.98 -25.72
C VAL A 168 10.07 -56.03 -26.55
N GLN A 169 9.22 -56.57 -27.43
CA GLN A 169 8.40 -55.76 -28.34
C GLN A 169 7.42 -54.83 -27.58
N VAL A 170 6.82 -55.32 -26.49
CA VAL A 170 5.89 -54.53 -25.67
C VAL A 170 6.62 -53.41 -24.92
N ASN A 171 7.78 -53.70 -24.32
CA ASN A 171 8.57 -52.67 -23.63
C ASN A 171 9.21 -51.67 -24.59
N GLU A 172 9.61 -52.09 -25.79
CA GLU A 172 10.13 -51.20 -26.83
C GLU A 172 9.07 -50.19 -27.28
N LYS A 173 7.86 -50.67 -27.63
CA LYS A 173 6.73 -49.79 -28.00
C LYS A 173 6.35 -48.85 -26.86
N LEU A 174 6.29 -49.36 -25.62
CA LEU A 174 6.05 -48.55 -24.44
C LEU A 174 7.12 -47.46 -24.26
N TYR A 175 8.39 -47.81 -24.44
CA TYR A 175 9.50 -46.87 -24.33
C TYR A 175 9.40 -45.76 -25.39
N LEU A 176 9.13 -46.11 -26.65
CA LEU A 176 8.92 -45.16 -27.74
C LEU A 176 7.73 -44.24 -27.46
N PHE A 177 6.61 -44.79 -26.98
CA PHE A 177 5.44 -44.01 -26.58
C PHE A 177 5.77 -43.01 -25.46
N LEU A 178 6.47 -43.43 -24.41
CA LEU A 178 6.88 -42.55 -23.31
C LEU A 178 7.86 -41.47 -23.78
N LEU A 179 8.75 -41.79 -24.72
CA LEU A 179 9.69 -40.84 -25.32
C LEU A 179 8.95 -39.78 -26.15
N GLU A 180 8.00 -40.18 -26.97
CA GLU A 180 7.12 -39.30 -27.74
C GLU A 180 6.33 -38.38 -26.80
N LYS A 181 5.70 -38.95 -25.76
CA LYS A 181 4.94 -38.18 -24.77
C LYS A 181 5.83 -37.17 -24.05
N ARG A 182 7.06 -37.55 -23.67
CA ARG A 182 8.05 -36.64 -23.08
C ARG A 182 8.37 -35.48 -24.02
N ALA A 183 8.60 -35.74 -25.30
CA ALA A 183 8.86 -34.69 -26.29
C ALA A 183 7.65 -33.74 -26.41
N ASN A 184 6.43 -34.28 -26.52
CA ASN A 184 5.19 -33.50 -26.55
C ASN A 184 5.03 -32.63 -25.30
N THR A 185 5.35 -33.14 -24.11
CA THR A 185 5.32 -32.35 -22.86
C THR A 185 6.35 -31.24 -22.84
N VAL A 186 7.58 -31.48 -23.32
CA VAL A 186 8.62 -30.44 -23.39
C VAL A 186 8.21 -29.32 -24.35
N ILE A 187 7.65 -29.67 -25.51
CA ILE A 187 7.11 -28.71 -26.48
C ILE A 187 5.96 -27.90 -25.87
N ALA A 188 5.00 -28.58 -25.22
CA ALA A 188 3.89 -27.92 -24.54
C ALA A 188 4.37 -26.96 -23.44
N ARG A 189 5.38 -27.34 -22.64
CA ARG A 189 6.03 -26.47 -21.65
C ARG A 189 6.69 -25.24 -22.28
N ALA A 190 7.36 -25.41 -23.42
CA ALA A 190 8.01 -24.30 -24.12
C ALA A 190 7.00 -23.30 -24.72
N GLY A 191 5.79 -23.76 -25.09
CA GLY A 191 4.69 -22.91 -25.55
C GLY A 191 4.02 -22.05 -24.46
N ILE A 192 4.32 -22.32 -23.18
CA ILE A 192 3.76 -21.59 -22.02
C ILE A 192 4.58 -20.33 -21.69
N ILE A 193 5.69 -20.06 -22.39
CA ILE A 193 6.32 -18.75 -22.28
C ILE A 193 5.30 -17.74 -22.83
N PRO A 194 4.79 -16.80 -22.02
CA PRO A 194 3.86 -15.81 -22.54
C PRO A 194 4.52 -15.13 -23.74
N GLN A 195 3.88 -15.18 -24.91
CA GLN A 195 4.30 -14.42 -26.11
C GLN A 195 4.12 -12.91 -25.94
N THR A 196 4.08 -12.43 -24.70
CA THR A 196 4.01 -11.03 -24.35
C THR A 196 5.28 -10.67 -23.60
N LYS A 197 6.29 -10.30 -24.39
CA LYS A 197 7.42 -9.54 -23.86
C LYS A 197 6.91 -8.13 -23.60
N VAL A 198 7.00 -7.66 -22.35
CA VAL A 198 6.75 -6.25 -22.03
C VAL A 198 7.76 -5.44 -22.82
N ILE A 199 7.31 -4.84 -23.93
CA ILE A 199 8.16 -4.02 -24.82
C ILE A 199 8.59 -2.75 -24.07
N GLU A 200 7.72 -2.25 -23.21
CA GLU A 200 7.99 -1.07 -22.40
C GLU A 200 7.20 -1.12 -21.09
N LYS A 201 7.88 -0.85 -19.96
CA LYS A 201 7.20 -0.68 -18.66
C LYS A 201 6.37 0.60 -18.71
N ALA A 202 5.21 0.59 -18.05
CA ALA A 202 4.38 1.79 -17.93
C ALA A 202 5.22 2.95 -17.39
N ARG A 203 5.38 4.01 -18.20
CA ARG A 203 5.96 5.26 -17.73
C ARG A 203 4.95 5.90 -16.82
N GLY A 204 5.31 6.07 -15.55
CA GLY A 204 4.54 6.93 -14.65
C GLY A 204 4.52 8.33 -15.24
N LEU A 205 3.34 8.83 -15.61
CA LEU A 205 3.10 10.20 -16.07
C LEU A 205 3.33 11.25 -14.97
N GLY A 206 3.99 10.87 -13.87
CA GLY A 206 4.07 11.64 -12.64
C GLY A 206 2.76 11.67 -11.88
N VAL A 207 2.76 12.41 -10.77
CA VAL A 207 1.58 12.65 -9.95
C VAL A 207 0.74 13.74 -10.63
N VAL A 208 -0.34 13.36 -11.32
CA VAL A 208 -1.25 14.31 -11.99
C VAL A 208 -2.02 15.15 -10.95
N ARG A 209 -2.33 14.56 -9.79
CA ARG A 209 -2.98 15.20 -8.65
C ARG A 209 -2.51 14.53 -7.35
N PRO A 210 -2.43 15.25 -6.22
CA PRO A 210 -2.76 16.68 -6.07
C PRO A 210 -1.57 17.60 -6.34
N ASP A 211 -1.86 18.80 -6.86
CA ASP A 211 -0.86 19.84 -7.11
C ASP A 211 -0.44 20.48 -5.78
N LYS A 212 0.70 20.00 -5.26
CA LYS A 212 1.24 20.39 -3.95
C LYS A 212 1.48 21.90 -3.86
N LEU A 213 1.84 22.56 -4.97
CA LEU A 213 2.07 24.00 -4.98
C LEU A 213 0.76 24.77 -4.85
N LYS A 214 -0.30 24.36 -5.55
CA LYS A 214 -1.64 24.98 -5.39
C LYS A 214 -2.18 24.82 -3.97
N ILE A 215 -1.98 23.64 -3.37
CA ILE A 215 -2.37 23.40 -1.97
C ILE A 215 -1.57 24.31 -1.03
N LEU A 216 -0.24 24.40 -1.20
CA LEU A 216 0.62 25.25 -0.39
C LEU A 216 0.23 26.73 -0.48
N TYR A 217 0.02 27.25 -1.70
CA TYR A 217 -0.46 28.62 -1.89
C TYR A 217 -1.84 28.84 -1.26
N GLY A 218 -2.74 27.86 -1.35
CA GLY A 218 -4.04 27.90 -0.69
C GLY A 218 -3.93 28.07 0.83
N PHE A 219 -3.05 27.30 1.48
CA PHE A 219 -2.82 27.43 2.92
C PHE A 219 -2.11 28.72 3.32
N ILE A 220 -1.13 29.19 2.52
CA ILE A 220 -0.44 30.46 2.79
C ILE A 220 -1.43 31.63 2.72
N VAL A 221 -2.21 31.71 1.64
CA VAL A 221 -3.20 32.78 1.44
C VAL A 221 -4.31 32.69 2.50
N GLY A 222 -4.81 31.49 2.78
CA GLY A 222 -5.80 31.27 3.83
C GLY A 222 -5.31 31.69 5.21
N GLY A 223 -4.07 31.32 5.57
CA GLY A 223 -3.44 31.72 6.84
C GLY A 223 -3.27 33.23 6.97
N LEU A 224 -2.82 33.90 5.90
CA LEU A 224 -2.67 35.36 5.89
C LEU A 224 -4.04 36.05 6.09
N MET A 225 -5.08 35.58 5.40
CA MET A 225 -6.44 36.11 5.55
C MET A 225 -6.97 35.93 6.97
N VAL A 226 -6.79 34.75 7.57
CA VAL A 226 -7.20 34.51 8.96
C VAL A 226 -6.43 35.42 9.92
N SER A 227 -5.13 35.60 9.74
CA SER A 227 -4.33 36.52 10.57
C SER A 227 -4.81 37.97 10.46
N LEU A 228 -5.11 38.43 9.24
CA LEU A 228 -5.66 39.77 9.01
C LEU A 228 -7.01 39.95 9.71
N VAL A 229 -7.90 38.95 9.63
CA VAL A 229 -9.19 38.98 10.33
C VAL A 229 -9.00 39.04 11.84
N ILE A 230 -8.08 38.25 12.40
CA ILE A 230 -7.80 38.28 13.85
C ILE A 230 -7.28 39.64 14.29
N VAL A 231 -6.34 40.24 13.53
CA VAL A 231 -5.81 41.59 13.83
C VAL A 231 -6.91 42.63 13.73
N PHE A 232 -7.72 42.58 12.67
CA PHE A 232 -8.83 43.51 12.46
C PHE A 232 -9.84 43.45 13.60
N VAL A 233 -10.23 42.24 14.02
CA VAL A 233 -11.13 42.06 15.17
C VAL A 233 -10.50 42.62 16.44
N ARG A 234 -9.22 42.34 16.72
CA ARG A 234 -8.53 42.90 17.89
C ARG A 234 -8.51 44.43 17.90
N VAL A 235 -8.23 45.05 16.75
CA VAL A 235 -8.19 46.51 16.62
C VAL A 235 -9.58 47.12 16.79
N MET A 236 -10.61 46.47 16.26
CA MET A 236 -12.00 46.94 16.41
C MET A 236 -12.46 46.98 17.88
N PHE A 237 -11.97 46.06 18.71
CA PHE A 237 -12.27 46.02 20.15
C PHE A 237 -11.25 46.77 21.02
N TYR A 238 -10.31 47.52 20.42
CA TYR A 238 -9.27 48.25 21.15
C TYR A 238 -9.71 49.69 21.50
N ASP A 239 -10.38 49.85 22.65
CA ASP A 239 -10.82 51.17 23.14
C ASP A 239 -9.74 51.84 24.02
N ARG A 240 -8.72 52.43 23.39
CA ARG A 240 -7.72 53.27 24.07
C ARG A 240 -7.52 54.59 23.32
N ILE A 241 -7.43 55.69 24.06
CA ILE A 241 -7.04 56.99 23.53
C ILE A 241 -5.53 57.01 23.38
N GLU A 242 -5.04 57.11 22.15
CA GLU A 242 -3.60 57.10 21.83
C GLU A 242 -3.06 58.51 21.59
N ASN A 243 -3.87 59.42 21.05
CA ASN A 243 -3.42 60.75 20.61
C ASN A 243 -4.33 61.85 21.17
N ALA A 244 -3.82 63.09 21.31
CA ALA A 244 -4.63 64.21 21.79
C ALA A 244 -5.83 64.54 20.89
N ASP A 245 -5.75 64.27 19.59
CA ASP A 245 -6.87 64.51 18.68
C ASP A 245 -8.05 63.57 18.95
N GLN A 246 -7.79 62.31 19.28
CA GLN A 246 -8.83 61.38 19.74
C GLN A 246 -9.46 61.85 21.06
N LEU A 247 -8.66 62.44 21.97
CA LEU A 247 -9.19 63.01 23.21
C LEU A 247 -10.14 64.19 22.96
N LYS A 248 -9.85 65.04 21.96
CA LYS A 248 -10.70 66.17 21.56
C LYS A 248 -12.00 65.73 20.89
N GLU A 249 -12.00 64.58 20.21
CA GLU A 249 -13.22 64.02 19.60
C GLU A 249 -14.18 63.48 20.67
N VAL A 250 -13.65 62.89 21.74
CA VAL A 250 -14.45 62.25 22.80
C VAL A 250 -14.78 63.21 23.95
N THR A 251 -14.04 64.32 24.09
CA THR A 251 -14.22 65.29 25.19
C THR A 251 -14.10 66.73 24.70
N HIS A 252 -14.83 67.65 25.35
CA HIS A 252 -14.71 69.09 25.09
C HIS A 252 -13.59 69.78 25.91
N LEU A 253 -12.66 69.01 26.48
CA LEU A 253 -11.63 69.55 27.36
C LEU A 253 -10.45 70.11 26.55
N PRO A 254 -9.92 71.29 26.90
CA PRO A 254 -8.71 71.81 26.26
C PRO A 254 -7.50 70.96 26.66
N VAL A 255 -6.68 70.59 25.67
CA VAL A 255 -5.45 69.83 25.88
C VAL A 255 -4.30 70.79 26.20
N PHE A 256 -3.79 70.74 27.43
CA PHE A 256 -2.71 71.61 27.90
C PHE A 256 -1.31 71.19 27.42
N GLY A 257 -1.13 69.95 27.00
CA GLY A 257 0.11 69.45 26.43
C GLY A 257 0.22 67.93 26.49
N GLU A 258 1.08 67.37 25.65
CA GLU A 258 1.39 65.95 25.60
C GLU A 258 2.75 65.69 26.27
N ILE A 259 2.78 64.78 27.25
CA ILE A 259 4.00 64.39 27.94
C ILE A 259 4.54 63.13 27.29
N ILE A 260 5.69 63.27 26.63
CA ILE A 260 6.38 62.16 25.96
C ILE A 260 6.92 61.21 27.03
N ALA A 261 6.66 59.90 26.86
CA ALA A 261 7.22 58.87 27.74
C ALA A 261 8.76 58.88 27.67
N SER A 262 9.42 58.72 28.81
CA SER A 262 10.87 58.64 28.90
C SER A 262 11.26 57.43 29.73
N GLU A 263 12.14 56.58 29.20
CA GLU A 263 12.69 55.43 29.93
C GLU A 263 13.48 55.89 31.18
N LYS A 264 14.10 57.08 31.12
CA LYS A 264 14.83 57.69 32.24
C LYS A 264 13.93 58.16 33.39
N ALA A 265 12.60 58.18 33.19
CA ALA A 265 11.65 58.53 34.24
C ALA A 265 11.54 57.45 35.34
N GLU A 266 12.02 56.23 35.07
CA GLU A 266 12.10 55.16 36.08
C GLU A 266 13.30 55.33 37.04
N GLU A 267 14.39 55.95 36.56
CA GLU A 267 15.62 56.13 37.34
C GLU A 267 15.64 57.43 38.15
N ASN A 268 15.08 58.52 37.59
CA ASN A 268 15.03 59.84 38.23
C ASN A 268 13.63 60.44 38.14
N TYR A 269 13.01 60.67 39.30
CA TYR A 269 11.63 61.15 39.37
C TYR A 269 11.48 62.62 38.91
N VAL A 270 12.54 63.43 39.01
CA VAL A 270 12.60 64.83 38.56
C VAL A 270 13.39 64.95 37.24
N VAL A 271 12.76 64.54 36.13
CA VAL A 271 13.40 64.51 34.81
C VAL A 271 13.82 65.89 34.30
N VAL A 272 13.07 66.93 34.67
CA VAL A 272 13.34 68.34 34.31
C VAL A 272 14.68 68.83 34.86
N ASP A 273 15.18 68.22 35.93
CA ASP A 273 16.49 68.55 36.49
C ASP A 273 17.62 67.74 35.88
N SER A 274 17.39 66.43 35.71
CA SER A 274 18.40 65.50 35.19
C SER A 274 18.81 65.75 33.74
N ASP A 275 17.87 66.13 32.85
CA ASP A 275 18.17 66.31 31.43
C ASP A 275 17.36 67.49 30.83
N PRO A 276 17.89 68.73 30.92
CA PRO A 276 17.20 69.91 30.44
C PRO A 276 16.92 69.94 28.93
N LYS A 277 17.62 69.12 28.13
CA LYS A 277 17.47 69.09 26.66
C LYS A 277 16.62 67.92 26.17
N ALA A 278 16.17 67.04 27.07
CA ALA A 278 15.32 65.92 26.71
C ALA A 278 13.94 66.36 26.21
N ALA A 279 13.36 65.56 25.31
CA ALA A 279 12.01 65.78 24.75
C ALA A 279 10.93 65.86 25.84
N ILE A 280 11.03 65.02 26.89
CA ILE A 280 10.13 65.06 28.05
C ILE A 280 10.18 66.41 28.80
N THR A 281 11.37 67.01 28.91
CA THR A 281 11.54 68.32 29.54
C THR A 281 10.90 69.43 28.68
N GLU A 282 10.99 69.32 27.36
CA GLU A 282 10.32 70.24 26.44
C GLU A 282 8.79 70.11 26.50
N SER A 283 8.25 68.89 26.64
CA SER A 283 6.83 68.69 26.94
C SER A 283 6.38 69.45 28.18
N PHE A 284 7.15 69.40 29.28
CA PHE A 284 6.85 70.17 30.50
C PHE A 284 7.00 71.69 30.30
N ARG A 285 7.91 72.16 29.44
CA ARG A 285 8.00 73.58 29.07
C ARG A 285 6.76 74.04 28.31
N THR A 286 6.25 73.23 27.38
CA THR A 286 5.01 73.51 26.65
C THR A 286 3.82 73.60 27.60
N VAL A 287 3.66 72.63 28.52
CA VAL A 287 2.61 72.66 29.54
C VAL A 287 2.74 73.91 30.42
N ARG A 288 3.96 74.27 30.84
CA ARG A 288 4.21 75.49 31.62
C ARG A 288 3.75 76.75 30.88
N THR A 289 4.16 76.92 29.63
CA THR A 289 3.75 78.07 28.80
C THR A 289 2.23 78.13 28.66
N ASN A 290 1.58 76.98 28.44
CA ASN A 290 0.12 76.94 28.32
C ASN A 290 -0.60 77.29 29.64
N LEU A 291 -0.03 76.95 30.80
CA LEU A 291 -0.54 77.37 32.11
C LEU A 291 -0.38 78.88 32.36
N GLU A 292 0.49 79.58 31.64
CA GLU A 292 0.60 81.05 31.77
C GLU A 292 -0.69 81.75 31.33
N TYR A 293 -1.42 81.17 30.37
CA TYR A 293 -2.70 81.69 29.88
C TYR A 293 -3.89 81.46 30.82
N LEU A 294 -3.72 80.65 31.89
CA LEU A 294 -4.77 80.52 32.90
C LEU A 294 -4.90 81.81 33.73
N PRO A 295 -6.13 82.29 33.99
CA PRO A 295 -6.36 83.46 34.82
C PRO A 295 -5.86 83.22 36.25
N GLU A 296 -5.24 84.23 36.84
CA GLU A 296 -4.87 84.21 38.25
C GLU A 296 -6.10 84.45 39.12
N THR A 297 -6.17 83.79 40.27
CA THR A 297 -7.15 84.12 41.31
C THR A 297 -6.59 85.20 42.25
N GLU A 298 -7.41 85.72 43.16
CA GLU A 298 -6.96 86.66 44.21
C GLU A 298 -5.84 86.09 45.10
N HIS A 299 -5.65 84.76 45.11
CA HIS A 299 -4.63 84.05 45.88
C HIS A 299 -3.53 83.42 45.00
N GLY A 300 -3.44 83.80 43.72
CA GLY A 300 -2.50 83.26 42.75
C GLY A 300 -3.07 82.10 41.92
N LYS A 301 -2.20 81.30 41.28
CA LYS A 301 -2.61 80.16 40.44
C LYS A 301 -2.67 78.88 41.27
N VAL A 302 -3.87 78.34 41.48
CA VAL A 302 -4.09 77.04 42.14
C VAL A 302 -4.50 76.01 41.09
N VAL A 303 -3.70 74.94 40.96
CA VAL A 303 -3.92 73.87 39.96
C VAL A 303 -4.02 72.51 40.66
N LEU A 304 -5.13 71.81 40.44
CA LEU A 304 -5.31 70.42 40.86
C LEU A 304 -4.92 69.47 39.73
N VAL A 305 -3.98 68.56 40.01
CA VAL A 305 -3.60 67.49 39.08
C VAL A 305 -4.27 66.19 39.52
N THR A 306 -5.12 65.63 38.67
CA THR A 306 -5.84 64.36 38.90
C THR A 306 -5.86 63.52 37.61
N SER A 307 -6.37 62.29 37.67
CA SER A 307 -6.57 61.47 36.47
C SER A 307 -7.67 60.41 36.66
N TYR A 308 -8.06 59.76 35.57
CA TYR A 308 -9.20 58.84 35.51
C TYR A 308 -8.92 57.48 36.18
N ARG A 309 -7.70 56.95 36.05
CA ARG A 309 -7.27 55.67 36.64
C ARG A 309 -6.01 55.81 37.52
N PRO A 310 -5.76 54.86 38.44
CA PRO A 310 -4.46 54.75 39.10
C PRO A 310 -3.33 54.53 38.07
N ASN A 311 -2.11 54.98 38.40
CA ASN A 311 -0.89 54.81 37.58
C ASN A 311 -0.86 55.54 36.20
N GLU A 312 -1.67 56.57 35.98
CA GLU A 312 -1.58 57.41 34.76
C GLU A 312 -0.56 58.56 34.86
N GLY A 313 0.31 58.54 35.89
CA GLY A 313 1.40 59.52 36.02
C GLY A 313 1.08 60.81 36.77
N LYS A 314 -0.08 60.93 37.43
CA LYS A 314 -0.50 62.11 38.23
C LYS A 314 0.65 62.72 39.06
N THR A 315 1.27 61.90 39.92
CA THR A 315 2.35 62.33 40.83
C THR A 315 3.60 62.77 40.08
N PHE A 316 3.99 62.04 39.04
CA PHE A 316 5.14 62.37 38.19
C PHE A 316 4.96 63.72 37.49
N CYS A 317 3.76 63.95 36.94
CA CYS A 317 3.39 65.21 36.30
C CYS A 317 3.40 66.37 37.31
N SER A 318 2.83 66.18 38.51
CA SER A 318 2.83 67.21 39.55
C SER A 318 4.23 67.63 39.96
N VAL A 319 5.13 66.67 40.23
CA VAL A 319 6.51 66.95 40.66
C VAL A 319 7.30 67.70 39.59
N ASN A 320 7.26 67.21 38.34
CA ASN A 320 8.02 67.83 37.25
C ASN A 320 7.44 69.18 36.82
N LEU A 321 6.11 69.34 36.90
CA LEU A 321 5.47 70.63 36.67
C LEU A 321 5.87 71.66 37.73
N SER A 322 5.94 71.24 39.01
CA SER A 322 6.44 72.12 40.07
C SER A 322 7.91 72.49 39.87
N ALA A 323 8.75 71.53 39.46
CA ALA A 323 10.17 71.75 39.19
C ALA A 323 10.39 72.72 38.02
N ILE A 324 9.67 72.58 36.90
CA ILE A 324 9.83 73.47 35.73
C ILE A 324 9.34 74.91 36.01
N LEU A 325 8.29 75.05 36.85
CA LEU A 325 7.81 76.36 37.31
C LEU A 325 8.80 77.02 38.26
N ALA A 326 9.36 76.26 39.20
CA ALA A 326 10.40 76.76 40.11
C ALA A 326 11.66 77.19 39.37
N LYS A 327 12.11 76.41 38.37
CA LYS A 327 13.23 76.79 37.47
C LYS A 327 12.96 78.05 36.65
N ALA A 328 11.69 78.38 36.39
CA ALA A 328 11.30 79.63 35.74
C ALA A 328 11.29 80.83 36.70
N GLY A 329 11.72 80.66 37.96
CA GLY A 329 11.78 81.71 38.97
C GLY A 329 10.46 81.95 39.71
N LYS A 330 9.45 81.09 39.53
CA LYS A 330 8.18 81.19 40.26
C LYS A 330 8.31 80.59 41.67
N ARG A 331 7.61 81.15 42.65
CA ARG A 331 7.44 80.53 43.97
C ARG A 331 6.34 79.48 43.88
N VAL A 332 6.69 78.21 44.08
CA VAL A 332 5.78 77.07 43.89
C VAL A 332 5.64 76.29 45.19
N LEU A 333 4.40 75.99 45.57
CA LEU A 333 4.07 75.09 46.66
C LEU A 333 3.39 73.85 46.08
N LEU A 334 3.99 72.67 46.27
CA LEU A 334 3.40 71.38 45.91
C LEU A 334 2.75 70.76 47.14
N LEU A 335 1.44 70.49 47.07
CA LEU A 335 0.69 69.83 48.14
C LEU A 335 0.30 68.42 47.70
N GLU A 336 0.76 67.41 48.46
CA GLU A 336 0.32 66.02 48.27
C GLU A 336 -0.98 65.79 49.04
N LEU A 337 -2.09 65.62 48.30
CA LEU A 337 -3.42 65.34 48.85
C LEU A 337 -3.85 63.88 48.67
N ASP A 338 -2.99 63.01 48.10
CA ASP A 338 -3.21 61.57 48.07
C ASP A 338 -2.71 60.93 49.37
N LEU A 339 -3.61 60.83 50.35
CA LEU A 339 -3.34 60.23 51.64
C LEU A 339 -3.33 58.69 51.61
N HIS A 340 -3.76 58.07 50.51
CA HIS A 340 -3.88 56.61 50.42
C HIS A 340 -2.54 55.97 50.05
N LYS A 341 -1.81 56.55 49.08
CA LYS A 341 -0.49 56.07 48.66
C LYS A 341 0.44 57.26 48.36
N PRO A 342 0.94 57.97 49.40
CA PRO A 342 1.81 59.12 49.19
C PRO A 342 3.13 58.70 48.52
N LYS A 343 3.51 59.40 47.45
CA LYS A 343 4.67 59.14 46.61
C LYS A 343 5.52 60.39 46.33
N VAL A 344 5.03 61.61 46.58
CA VAL A 344 5.78 62.85 46.31
C VAL A 344 7.07 62.91 47.12
N GLY A 345 7.01 62.59 48.42
CA GLY A 345 8.19 62.63 49.30
C GLY A 345 9.32 61.66 48.92
N LYS A 346 9.02 60.60 48.16
CA LYS A 346 10.04 59.67 47.61
C LYS A 346 10.68 60.16 46.32
N GLY A 347 10.04 61.09 45.61
CA GLY A 347 10.53 61.62 44.34
C GLY A 347 11.36 62.90 44.46
N LEU A 348 11.39 63.53 45.64
CA LEU A 348 12.08 64.79 45.92
C LEU A 348 13.30 64.64 46.86
N ASN A 349 13.44 63.48 47.51
CA ASN A 349 14.62 63.09 48.30
C ASN A 349 15.43 62.08 47.51
#